data_AF-A0A1M6D2U2-F1
#
_entry.id   AF-A0A1M6D2U2-F1
#
_cell.length_a   1.000
_cell.length_b   1.000
_cell.length_c   1.000
_cell.angle_alpha   90.00
_cell.angle_beta   90.00
_cell.angle_gamma   90.00
#
_symmetry.space_group_name_H-M   'P 1'
#
loop_
_entity.id
_entity.type
_entity.pdbx_description
1 polymer ?
#
loop_
_entity_poly.entity_id
_entity_poly.type
_entity_poly.pdbx_seq_one_letter_code
_entity_poly.pdbx_strand_id
1 'polypeptide(L)' 'METLLKQLENELKTLKKERKEMRRISTNKGFYKEYFLLLPHHETQEETFNHVNNKYFQYFGELKYKDFQSFKTSNNC' A
#
# COMPACT_ATOMS: atom_id res chain seq x y z
N MET A 1 -32.94 14.64 0.76
CA MET A 1 -32.62 13.71 -0.36
C MET A 1 -31.27 14.04 -0.99
N GLU A 2 -30.96 15.31 -1.28
CA GLU A 2 -29.64 15.76 -1.79
C GLU A 2 -28.45 15.43 -0.86
N THR A 3 -28.62 15.54 0.46
CA THR A 3 -27.53 15.27 1.43
C THR A 3 -27.07 13.82 1.40
N LEU A 4 -28.01 12.87 1.22
CA LEU A 4 -27.70 11.44 1.17
C LEU A 4 -26.98 11.07 -0.14
N LEU A 5 -27.42 11.66 -1.27
CA LEU A 5 -26.74 11.48 -2.55
C LEU A 5 -25.30 11.96 -2.49
N LYS A 6 -25.05 13.13 -1.89
CA LYS A 6 -23.70 13.66 -1.71
C LYS A 6 -22.82 12.79 -0.81
N GLN A 7 -23.40 12.19 0.24
CA GLN A 7 -22.69 11.25 1.12
C GLN A 7 -22.30 9.98 0.35
N LEU A 8 -23.22 9.40 -0.42
CA LEU A 8 -22.97 8.23 -1.26
C LEU A 8 -21.90 8.49 -2.32
N GLU A 9 -21.92 9.66 -2.95
CA GLU A 9 -20.89 10.05 -3.93
C GLU A 9 -19.49 10.14 -3.30
N ASN A 10 -19.39 10.69 -2.10
CA ASN A 10 -18.13 10.76 -1.36
C ASN A 10 -17.63 9.38 -0.96
N GLU A 11 -18.51 8.50 -0.49
CA GLU A 11 -18.18 7.12 -0.13
C GLU A 11 -17.71 6.32 -1.35
N LEU A 12 -18.43 6.42 -2.48
CA LEU A 12 -18.01 5.83 -3.74
C LEU A 12 -16.64 6.33 -4.20
N LYS A 13 -16.34 7.61 -4.00
CA LYS A 13 -15.03 8.20 -4.34
C LYS A 13 -13.93 7.62 -3.46
N THR A 14 -14.17 7.49 -2.15
CA THR A 14 -13.23 6.88 -1.20
C THR A 14 -12.96 5.42 -1.55
N LEU A 15 -14.01 4.61 -1.74
CA LEU A 15 -13.90 3.20 -2.10
C LEU A 15 -13.15 3.01 -3.44
N LYS A 16 -13.40 3.87 -4.43
CA LYS A 16 -12.67 3.83 -5.71
C LYS A 16 -11.17 4.13 -5.52
N LYS A 17 -10.83 5.07 -4.63
CA LYS A 17 -9.44 5.41 -4.30
C LYS A 17 -8.76 4.23 -3.60
N GLU A 18 -9.38 3.70 -2.56
CA GLU A 18 -8.86 2.54 -1.80
C GLU A 18 -8.64 1.34 -2.72
N ARG A 19 -9.63 0.98 -3.53
CA ARG A 19 -9.49 -0.13 -4.50
C ARG A 19 -8.32 0.06 -5.46
N LYS A 20 -8.04 1.30 -5.88
CA LYS A 20 -6.90 1.62 -6.76
C LYS A 20 -5.57 1.45 -6.02
N GLU A 21 -5.50 1.86 -4.76
CA GLU A 21 -4.33 1.71 -3.90
C GLU A 21 -4.06 0.23 -3.57
N MET A 22 -5.10 -0.52 -3.19
CA MET A 22 -5.04 -1.97 -2.99
C MET A 22 -4.48 -2.69 -4.21
N ARG A 23 -5.03 -2.43 -5.41
CA ARG A 23 -4.54 -3.03 -6.67
C ARG A 23 -3.09 -2.66 -6.97
N ARG A 24 -2.67 -1.46 -6.57
CA ARG A 24 -1.31 -0.98 -6.80
C ARG A 24 -0.30 -1.73 -5.96
N ILE A 25 -0.61 -2.08 -4.71
CA ILE A 25 0.36 -2.71 -3.79
C ILE A 25 0.20 -4.23 -3.65
N SER A 26 -0.90 -4.81 -4.14
CA SER A 26 -1.19 -6.24 -4.00
C SER A 26 -0.13 -7.13 -4.65
N THR A 27 0.42 -6.69 -5.79
CA THR A 27 1.45 -7.42 -6.54
C THR A 27 2.86 -7.09 -6.04
N ASN A 28 3.81 -8.00 -6.24
CA ASN A 28 5.21 -7.76 -5.87
C ASN A 28 5.77 -6.52 -6.59
N LYS A 29 5.63 -6.44 -7.92
CA LYS A 29 6.03 -5.27 -8.72
C LYS A 29 5.41 -3.97 -8.20
N GLY A 30 4.14 -4.04 -7.81
CA GLY A 30 3.41 -2.94 -7.22
C GLY A 30 3.97 -2.45 -5.89
N PHE A 31 4.24 -3.40 -4.98
CA PHE A 31 4.88 -3.14 -3.69
C PHE A 31 6.28 -2.53 -3.86
N TYR A 32 7.13 -3.10 -4.73
CA TYR A 32 8.46 -2.54 -5.01
C TYR A 32 8.38 -1.13 -5.59
N LYS A 33 7.44 -0.88 -6.51
CA LYS A 33 7.23 0.46 -7.06
C LYS A 33 6.83 1.47 -5.98
N GLU A 34 5.99 1.08 -5.03
CA GLU A 34 5.63 1.92 -3.88
C GLU A 34 6.85 2.19 -3.00
N TYR A 35 7.62 1.15 -2.68
CA TYR A 35 8.84 1.23 -1.90
C TYR A 35 9.85 2.21 -2.51
N PHE A 36 10.21 2.04 -3.79
CA PHE A 36 11.19 2.93 -4.43
C PHE A 36 10.67 4.36 -4.61
N LEU A 37 9.36 4.57 -4.73
CA LEU A 37 8.77 5.90 -4.75
C LEU A 37 8.88 6.60 -3.39
N LEU A 38 8.72 5.85 -2.29
CA LEU A 38 8.75 6.39 -0.93
C LEU A 38 10.15 6.44 -0.31
N LEU A 39 11.12 5.76 -0.91
CA LEU A 39 12.49 5.71 -0.42
C LEU A 39 13.14 7.10 -0.23
N PRO A 40 12.94 8.10 -1.10
CA PRO A 40 13.48 9.45 -0.88
C PRO A 40 12.79 10.23 0.24
N HIS A 41 11.68 9.71 0.79
CA HIS A 41 10.84 10.40 1.78
C HIS A 41 10.99 9.83 3.20
N HIS A 42 11.82 8.80 3.39
CA HIS A 42 12.07 8.17 4.68
C HIS A 42 13.58 8.12 4.94
N GLU A 43 13.98 8.03 6.20
CA GLU A 43 15.39 8.11 6.58
C GLU A 43 16.13 6.81 6.23
N THR A 44 15.43 5.68 6.28
CA THR A 44 16.03 4.38 6.01
C THR A 44 15.22 3.51 5.06
N GLN A 45 15.92 2.57 4.42
CA GLN A 45 15.30 1.52 3.61
C GLN A 45 14.32 0.66 4.42
N GLU A 46 14.69 0.33 5.66
CA GLU A 46 13.85 -0.48 6.54
C GLU A 46 12.59 0.27 6.98
N GLU A 47 12.70 1.56 7.28
CA GLU A 47 11.55 2.42 7.56
C GLU A 47 10.60 2.51 6.35
N THR A 48 11.15 2.73 5.15
CA THR A 48 10.37 2.73 3.90
C THR A 48 9.65 1.39 3.71
N PHE A 49 10.35 0.28 3.94
CA PHE A 49 9.77 -1.07 3.87
C PHE A 49 8.63 -1.22 4.89
N ASN A 50 8.85 -0.87 6.15
CA ASN A 50 7.85 -0.96 7.22
C ASN A 50 6.62 -0.13 6.88
N HIS A 51 6.79 1.08 6.32
CA HIS A 51 5.69 1.92 5.86
C HIS A 51 4.83 1.21 4.81
N VAL A 52 5.45 0.65 3.77
CA VAL A 52 4.72 -0.02 2.68
C VAL A 52 4.08 -1.34 3.15
N ASN A 53 4.76 -2.09 4.02
CA ASN A 53 4.26 -3.35 4.57
C ASN A 53 3.08 -3.12 5.54
N ASN A 54 3.14 -2.05 6.34
CA ASN A 54 2.02 -1.62 7.19
C ASN A 54 0.83 -1.14 6.36
N LYS A 55 1.08 -0.38 5.29
CA LYS A 55 0.04 0.01 4.33
C LYS A 55 -0.61 -1.22 3.71
N TYR A 56 0.16 -2.25 3.34
CA TYR A 56 -0.38 -3.52 2.89
C TYR A 56 -1.25 -4.19 3.96
N PHE A 57 -0.76 -4.28 5.19
CA PHE A 57 -1.53 -4.85 6.31
C PHE A 57 -2.87 -4.15 6.52
N GLN A 58 -2.91 -2.83 6.44
CA GLN A 58 -4.16 -2.05 6.57
C GLN A 58 -5.22 -2.44 5.54
N TYR A 59 -4.83 -2.85 4.33
CA TYR A 59 -5.76 -3.23 3.28
C TYR A 59 -6.11 -4.72 3.24
N PHE A 60 -5.17 -5.59 3.64
CA PHE A 60 -5.30 -7.04 3.44
C PHE A 60 -5.42 -7.84 4.74
N GLY A 61 -5.17 -7.22 5.91
CA GLY A 61 -5.24 -7.86 7.22
C GLY A 61 -4.05 -8.78 7.55
N GLU A 62 -3.06 -8.86 6.65
CA GLU A 62 -1.84 -9.65 6.81
C GLU A 62 -0.62 -8.90 6.27
N LEU A 63 0.57 -9.21 6.79
CA LEU A 63 1.81 -8.64 6.27
C LEU A 63 2.20 -9.33 4.97
N LYS A 64 2.63 -8.56 3.96
CA LYS A 64 3.08 -9.14 2.68
C LYS A 64 4.40 -9.88 2.83
N TYR A 65 5.31 -9.30 3.60
CA TYR A 65 6.60 -9.89 3.93
C TYR A 65 6.74 -9.95 5.45
N LYS A 66 7.37 -11.02 5.93
CA LYS A 66 7.64 -11.20 7.36
C LYS A 66 8.50 -10.08 7.94
N ASP A 67 9.55 -9.71 7.21
CA ASP A 67 10.56 -8.73 7.62
C ASP A 67 11.28 -8.14 6.40
N PHE A 68 12.10 -7.12 6.64
CA PHE A 68 12.87 -6.44 5.59
C PHE A 68 13.86 -7.38 4.89
N GLN A 69 14.41 -8.36 5.60
CA GLN A 69 15.32 -9.33 5.02
C GLN A 69 14.63 -10.23 4.00
N SER A 70 13.43 -10.73 4.33
CA SER A 70 12.58 -11.54 3.44
C SER A 70 12.20 -10.77 2.17
N PHE A 71 11.90 -9.47 2.31
CA PHE A 71 11.63 -8.58 1.18
C PHE A 71 12.83 -8.44 0.22
N LYS A 72 14.05 -8.28 0.77
CA LYS A 72 15.27 -8.19 -0.04
C LYS A 72 15.58 -9.50 -0.76
N THR A 73 15.45 -10.64 -0.08
CA THR A 73 15.73 -11.95 -0.68
C THR A 73 14.74 -12.30 -1.79
N SER A 74 13.47 -11.87 -1.66
CA SER A 74 12.45 -12.06 -2.69
C SER A 74 12.75 -11.33 -4.02
N ASN A 75 13.72 -10.41 -4.03
CA ASN A 75 14.16 -9.65 -5.19
C ASN A 75 15.40 -10.25 -5.89
N ASN A 76 16.04 -11.28 -5.30
CA ASN A 76 17.27 -11.88 -5.80
C ASN A 76 17.03 -13.27 -6.43
N CYS A 77 16.14 -13.33 -7.44
CA CYS A 77 16.01 -14.49 -8.33
C CYS A 77 16.39 -14.08 -9.75
#